data_AF-A0A5P2AMI4-F1
#
_entry.id   AF-A0A5P2AMI4-F1
#
_cell.length_a   1.000
_cell.length_b   1.000
_cell.length_c   1.000
_cell.angle_alpha   90.00
_cell.angle_beta   90.00
_cell.angle_gamma   90.00
#
_symmetry.space_group_name_H-M   'P 1'
#
loop_
_entity.id
_entity.type
_entity.pdbx_description
1 polymer ?
#
loop_
_entity_poly.entity_id
_entity_poly.type
_entity_poly.pdbx_seq_one_letter_code
_entity_poly.pdbx_strand_id
1 'polypeptide(L)'
;MGNSRAYPVYRTTDAATAFARADRLRRQMAECEAKAELYAELRTVEDVQRMAAVLPEARFDYLDIRTDPAGEYVWFDLDVTTAEATALEAHLPLDADAEVPTGTVEERFVAALGQGLADICWRGLWPARPELGQYASANDDGVQVVFHGERAQIRGWTEHHTVFVHGCARTPGALTRAQELAASIGGQVLGEPQLGW
;
A
#
# COMPACT_ATOMS: atom_id res chain seq x y z
N MET A 1 -8.75 -3.80 14.16
CA MET A 1 -8.27 -5.15 13.84
C MET A 1 -9.25 -5.75 12.86
N GLY A 2 -9.05 -5.45 11.58
CA GLY A 2 -9.91 -5.95 10.53
C GLY A 2 -9.65 -7.45 10.33
N ASN A 3 -10.66 -8.11 9.80
CA ASN A 3 -10.55 -9.50 9.34
C ASN A 3 -10.72 -9.49 7.82
N SER A 4 -10.24 -8.45 7.15
CA SER A 4 -10.42 -8.34 5.71
C SER A 4 -9.63 -9.46 5.03
N ARG A 5 -10.12 -9.91 3.87
CA ARG A 5 -9.39 -10.80 2.99
C ARG A 5 -8.87 -10.02 1.81
N ALA A 6 -7.58 -10.13 1.57
CA ALA A 6 -6.91 -9.57 0.42
C ALA A 6 -6.79 -10.65 -0.66
N TYR A 7 -7.48 -10.45 -1.78
CA TYR A 7 -7.41 -11.32 -2.95
C TYR A 7 -6.40 -10.72 -3.92
N PRO A 8 -5.24 -11.37 -4.19
CA PRO A 8 -4.33 -10.90 -5.24
C PRO A 8 -5.03 -11.08 -6.59
N VAL A 9 -5.14 -10.00 -7.37
CA VAL A 9 -5.92 -10.00 -8.63
C VAL A 9 -5.09 -9.70 -9.87
N TYR A 10 -3.88 -9.19 -9.69
CA TYR A 10 -2.96 -8.86 -10.77
C TYR A 10 -1.52 -8.81 -10.24
N ARG A 11 -0.56 -9.27 -11.06
CA ARG A 11 0.87 -9.24 -10.75
C ARG A 11 1.66 -8.85 -12.00
N THR A 12 2.66 -7.99 -11.82
CA THR A 12 3.56 -7.52 -12.89
C THR A 12 4.90 -7.10 -12.30
N THR A 13 5.93 -6.94 -13.12
CA THR A 13 7.22 -6.31 -12.75
C THR A 13 7.28 -4.82 -13.08
N ASP A 14 6.19 -4.25 -13.62
CA ASP A 14 6.06 -2.83 -13.95
C ASP A 14 5.17 -2.11 -12.92
N ALA A 15 5.79 -1.28 -12.08
CA ALA A 15 5.13 -0.50 -11.04
C ALA A 15 4.04 0.43 -11.59
N ALA A 16 4.30 1.10 -12.72
CA ALA A 16 3.33 2.02 -13.32
C ALA A 16 2.09 1.27 -13.81
N THR A 17 2.29 0.09 -14.41
CA THR A 17 1.18 -0.78 -14.81
C THR A 17 0.42 -1.31 -13.59
N ALA A 18 1.09 -1.73 -12.52
CA ALA A 18 0.43 -2.18 -11.28
C ALA A 18 -0.46 -1.09 -10.69
N PHE A 19 0.08 0.13 -10.57
CA PHE A 19 -0.64 1.31 -10.10
C PHE A 19 -1.86 1.61 -10.97
N ALA A 20 -1.70 1.66 -12.30
CA ALA A 20 -2.80 1.97 -13.22
C ALA A 20 -3.95 0.95 -13.10
N ARG A 21 -3.65 -0.33 -12.84
CA ARG A 21 -4.66 -1.37 -12.60
C ARG A 21 -5.36 -1.18 -11.25
N ALA A 22 -4.61 -0.83 -10.21
CA ALA A 22 -5.16 -0.55 -8.89
C ALA A 22 -6.05 0.70 -8.90
N ASP A 23 -5.63 1.79 -9.54
CA ASP A 23 -6.45 3.01 -9.68
C ASP A 23 -7.73 2.74 -10.48
N ARG A 24 -7.67 1.89 -11.51
CA ARG A 24 -8.87 1.44 -12.24
C ARG A 24 -9.85 0.67 -11.35
N LEU A 25 -9.37 -0.10 -10.37
CA LEU A 25 -10.23 -0.75 -9.38
C LEU A 25 -10.82 0.25 -8.39
N ARG A 26 -9.99 1.17 -7.87
CA ARG A 26 -10.44 2.23 -6.95
C ARG A 26 -11.59 3.04 -7.54
N ARG A 27 -11.53 3.39 -8.83
CA ARG A 27 -12.61 4.10 -9.53
C ARG A 27 -13.92 3.31 -9.69
N GLN A 28 -13.92 2.00 -9.42
CA GLN A 28 -15.12 1.15 -9.45
C GLN A 28 -15.80 1.06 -8.07
N MET A 29 -15.18 1.58 -7.01
CA MET A 29 -15.82 1.66 -5.70
C MET A 29 -17.03 2.59 -5.78
N ALA A 30 -18.11 2.22 -5.09
CA ALA A 30 -19.30 3.07 -4.99
C ALA A 30 -18.99 4.34 -4.18
N GLU A 31 -18.18 4.16 -3.14
CA GLU A 31 -17.63 5.23 -2.32
C GLU A 31 -16.15 4.93 -2.11
N CYS A 32 -15.29 5.93 -2.29
CA CYS A 32 -13.87 5.86 -1.97
C CYS A 32 -13.63 6.87 -0.85
N GLU A 33 -12.89 6.47 0.18
CA GLU A 33 -12.46 7.41 1.20
C GLU A 33 -11.64 8.54 0.58
N ALA A 34 -11.68 9.71 1.21
CA ALA A 34 -11.01 10.91 0.71
C ALA A 34 -9.48 10.84 0.88
N LYS A 35 -8.99 9.86 1.63
CA LYS A 35 -7.57 9.68 1.95
C LYS A 35 -7.06 8.33 1.44
N ALA A 36 -5.84 8.34 0.92
CA ALA A 36 -5.05 7.16 0.65
C ALA A 36 -3.96 7.02 1.72
N GLU A 37 -3.68 5.80 2.15
CA GLU A 37 -2.52 5.47 3.01
C GLU A 37 -1.37 5.07 2.08
N LEU A 38 -0.19 5.66 2.29
CA LEU A 38 1.04 5.39 1.53
C LEU A 38 2.12 4.93 2.50
N TYR A 39 2.84 3.88 2.14
CA TYR A 39 4.01 3.41 2.88
C TYR A 39 5.17 3.09 1.95
N ALA A 40 6.40 3.43 2.34
CA ALA A 40 7.60 3.02 1.60
C ALA A 40 8.81 2.78 2.53
N GLU A 41 9.53 1.68 2.29
CA GLU A 41 10.88 1.47 2.83
C GLU A 41 11.90 2.25 2.00
N LEU A 42 12.77 2.98 2.69
CA LEU A 42 13.76 3.89 2.10
C LEU A 42 15.16 3.39 2.48
N ARG A 43 15.91 2.91 1.48
CA ARG A 43 17.18 2.20 1.71
C ARG A 43 18.40 3.04 1.39
N THR A 44 18.22 4.15 0.68
CA THR A 44 19.28 5.07 0.29
C THR A 44 18.90 6.50 0.63
N VAL A 45 19.89 7.39 0.74
CA VAL A 45 19.63 8.82 0.94
C VAL A 45 18.83 9.41 -0.23
N GLU A 46 19.10 8.93 -1.45
CA GLU A 46 18.34 9.32 -2.64
C GLU A 46 16.86 8.93 -2.55
N ASP A 47 16.54 7.74 -2.02
CA ASP A 47 15.16 7.34 -1.78
C ASP A 47 14.47 8.28 -0.80
N VAL A 48 15.15 8.61 0.31
CA VAL A 48 14.63 9.54 1.33
C VAL A 48 14.35 10.92 0.72
N GLN A 49 15.31 11.47 -0.03
CA GLN A 49 15.17 12.78 -0.65
C GLN A 49 14.05 12.83 -1.70
N ARG A 50 13.96 11.80 -2.56
CA ARG A 50 12.87 11.69 -3.55
C ARG A 50 11.52 11.58 -2.87
N MET A 51 11.42 10.77 -1.80
CA MET A 51 10.16 10.59 -1.08
C MET A 51 9.75 11.84 -0.32
N ALA A 52 10.67 12.52 0.37
CA ALA A 52 10.41 13.77 1.08
C ALA A 52 9.94 14.89 0.13
N ALA A 53 10.44 14.92 -1.11
CA ALA A 53 9.98 15.88 -2.12
C ALA A 53 8.52 15.62 -2.57
N VAL A 54 8.06 14.37 -2.54
CA VAL A 54 6.68 14.00 -2.90
C VAL A 54 5.74 14.11 -1.70
N LEU A 55 6.20 13.71 -0.52
CA LEU A 55 5.47 13.63 0.74
C LEU A 55 6.17 14.46 1.83
N PRO A 56 6.12 15.80 1.75
CA PRO A 56 6.80 16.66 2.71
C PRO A 56 6.22 16.55 4.15
N GLU A 57 4.99 16.04 4.28
CA GLU A 57 4.31 15.85 5.57
C GLU A 57 4.31 14.37 6.03
N ALA A 58 5.02 13.48 5.32
CA ALA A 58 5.13 12.09 5.75
C ALA A 58 5.85 11.97 7.10
N ARG A 59 5.45 10.98 7.89
CA ARG A 59 6.21 10.56 9.05
C ARG A 59 7.33 9.63 8.58
N PHE A 60 8.57 9.98 8.89
CA PHE A 60 9.73 9.13 8.67
C PHE A 60 10.15 8.49 9.99
N ASP A 61 10.41 7.19 10.00
CA ASP A 61 10.93 6.49 11.18
C ASP A 61 11.96 5.42 10.78
N TYR A 62 12.62 4.82 11.76
CA TYR A 62 13.46 3.65 11.50
C TYR A 62 12.59 2.48 11.07
N LEU A 63 12.96 1.84 9.96
CA LEU A 63 12.28 0.65 9.47
C LEU A 63 12.24 -0.47 10.52
N ASP A 64 13.35 -0.64 11.25
CA ASP A 64 13.47 -1.59 12.34
C ASP A 64 13.53 -0.83 13.68
N ILE A 65 12.84 -1.35 14.69
CA ILE A 65 12.89 -0.84 16.05
C ILE A 65 14.34 -0.78 16.53
N ARG A 66 14.77 0.41 16.97
CA ARG A 66 16.08 0.63 17.56
C ARG A 66 15.96 0.87 19.06
N THR A 67 16.93 0.37 19.81
CA THR A 67 17.06 0.63 21.24
C THR A 67 18.46 1.15 21.56
N ASP A 68 18.55 2.07 22.52
CA ASP A 68 19.82 2.54 23.03
C ASP A 68 20.49 1.48 23.95
N PRO A 69 21.72 1.71 24.43
CA PRO A 69 22.38 0.78 25.35
C PRO A 69 21.65 0.55 26.70
N ALA A 70 20.73 1.45 27.09
CA ALA A 70 19.89 1.30 28.27
C ALA A 70 18.64 0.44 28.00
N GLY A 71 18.37 0.13 26.72
CA GLY A 71 17.21 -0.63 26.28
C GLY A 71 15.99 0.24 25.97
N GLU A 72 16.14 1.56 25.96
CA GLU A 72 15.05 2.49 25.64
C GLU A 72 14.87 2.63 24.12
N TYR A 73 13.63 2.82 23.67
CA TYR A 73 13.33 3.00 22.25
C TYR A 73 13.92 4.31 21.71
N VAL A 74 14.60 4.20 20.58
CA VAL A 74 15.16 5.35 19.85
C VAL A 74 14.25 5.67 18.68
N TRP A 75 13.73 6.89 18.68
CA TRP A 75 12.92 7.42 17.60
C TRP A 75 13.79 8.17 16.60
N PHE A 76 13.36 8.20 15.34
CA PHE A 76 13.96 9.08 14.34
C PHE A 76 13.46 10.53 14.53
N ASP A 77 14.37 11.48 14.66
CA ASP A 77 14.07 12.88 14.98
C ASP A 77 14.69 13.90 14.01
N LEU A 78 15.38 13.44 12.95
CA LEU A 78 15.94 14.32 11.93
C LEU A 78 14.87 14.82 10.96
N ASP A 79 14.96 16.10 10.61
CA ASP A 79 14.20 16.66 9.50
C ASP A 79 14.84 16.26 8.16
N VAL A 80 14.23 15.28 7.50
CA VAL A 80 14.71 14.75 6.21
C VAL A 80 14.75 15.79 5.08
N THR A 81 14.01 16.90 5.22
CA THR A 81 13.97 17.96 4.20
C THR A 81 15.16 18.91 4.28
N THR A 82 15.83 18.97 5.44
CA THR A 82 16.93 19.89 5.70
C THR A 82 18.23 19.19 6.12
N ALA A 83 18.17 17.92 6.51
CA ALA A 83 19.33 17.14 6.92
C ALA A 83 20.36 16.95 5.79
N GLU A 84 21.63 17.02 6.16
CA GLU A 84 22.75 16.68 5.28
C GLU A 84 22.74 15.20 4.90
N ALA A 85 23.17 14.88 3.68
CA ALA A 85 23.17 13.52 3.17
C ALA A 85 23.93 12.53 4.06
N THR A 86 25.08 12.95 4.59
CA THR A 86 25.92 12.12 5.48
C THR A 86 25.28 11.88 6.85
N ALA A 87 24.46 12.82 7.34
CA ALA A 87 23.68 12.61 8.54
C ALA A 87 22.61 11.56 8.27
N LEU A 88 21.81 11.73 7.21
CA LEU A 88 20.76 10.77 6.82
C LEU A 88 21.30 9.35 6.62
N GLU A 89 22.48 9.21 5.99
CA GLU A 89 23.09 7.92 5.73
C GLU A 89 23.30 7.07 6.99
N ALA A 90 23.61 7.69 8.14
CA ALA A 90 23.78 7.00 9.41
C ALA A 90 22.47 6.43 10.00
N HIS A 91 21.32 6.92 9.52
CA HIS A 91 20.00 6.54 10.03
C HIS A 91 19.27 5.51 9.17
N LEU A 92 19.74 5.25 7.94
CA LEU A 92 19.13 4.28 7.05
C LEU A 92 19.19 2.84 7.62
N PRO A 93 18.27 1.93 7.21
CA PRO A 93 17.07 2.21 6.42
C PRO A 93 15.97 2.89 7.26
N LEU A 94 15.13 3.67 6.58
CA LEU A 94 13.96 4.32 7.15
C LEU A 94 12.68 3.77 6.49
N ASP A 95 11.53 4.03 7.09
CA ASP A 95 10.25 4.02 6.39
C ASP A 95 9.65 5.43 6.31
N ALA A 96 8.70 5.59 5.39
CA ALA A 96 7.85 6.76 5.30
C ALA A 96 6.39 6.32 5.25
N ASP A 97 5.57 6.93 6.10
CA ASP A 97 4.13 6.69 6.20
C ASP A 97 3.38 8.02 6.03
N ALA A 98 2.34 8.03 5.20
CA ALA A 98 1.51 9.21 5.00
C ALA A 98 0.05 8.87 4.69
N GLU A 99 -0.86 9.67 5.25
CA GLU A 99 -2.23 9.77 4.77
C GLU A 99 -2.38 11.03 3.90
N VAL A 100 -2.74 10.85 2.64
CA VAL A 100 -2.82 11.95 1.66
C VAL A 100 -4.19 12.01 1.01
N PRO A 101 -4.65 13.19 0.54
CA PRO A 101 -5.87 13.25 -0.25
C PRO A 101 -5.77 12.37 -1.50
N THR A 102 -6.77 11.51 -1.72
CA THR A 102 -6.78 10.57 -2.85
C THR A 102 -6.73 11.28 -4.21
N GLY A 103 -5.86 10.81 -5.10
CA GLY A 103 -5.70 11.30 -6.47
C GLY A 103 -4.81 12.53 -6.60
N THR A 104 -3.94 12.81 -5.62
CA THR A 104 -3.12 14.05 -5.59
C THR A 104 -1.62 13.83 -5.73
N VAL A 105 -1.10 12.73 -5.19
CA VAL A 105 0.36 12.47 -5.12
C VAL A 105 0.72 11.06 -5.56
N GLU A 106 -0.24 10.14 -5.68
CA GLU A 106 0.04 8.71 -5.85
C GLU A 106 0.86 8.39 -7.11
N GLU A 107 0.62 9.07 -8.24
CA GLU A 107 1.45 8.91 -9.44
C GLU A 107 2.91 9.35 -9.22
N ARG A 108 3.11 10.46 -8.51
CA ARG A 108 4.45 10.97 -8.16
C ARG A 108 5.13 10.08 -7.14
N PHE A 109 4.37 9.51 -6.21
CA PHE A 109 4.84 8.53 -5.25
C PHE A 109 5.38 7.28 -5.95
N VAL A 110 4.63 6.73 -6.91
CA VAL A 110 5.06 5.56 -7.71
C VAL A 110 6.35 5.87 -8.50
N ALA A 111 6.45 7.07 -9.09
CA ALA A 111 7.65 7.48 -9.81
C ALA A 111 8.88 7.70 -8.90
N ALA A 112 8.67 7.99 -7.61
CA ALA A 112 9.71 8.20 -6.63
C ALA A 112 10.21 6.90 -5.96
N LEU A 113 9.57 5.76 -6.23
CA LEU A 113 9.94 4.49 -5.59
C LEU A 113 11.41 4.13 -5.84
N GLY A 114 12.02 3.57 -4.79
CA GLY A 114 13.35 2.97 -4.79
C GLY A 114 13.29 1.46 -4.89
N GLN A 115 14.29 0.79 -4.30
CA GLN A 115 14.34 -0.67 -4.22
C GLN A 115 13.69 -1.25 -2.96
N GLY A 116 13.12 -0.41 -2.08
CA GLY A 116 12.39 -0.85 -0.90
C GLY A 116 10.98 -1.37 -1.20
N LEU A 117 10.39 -2.07 -0.24
CA LEU A 117 8.95 -2.38 -0.29
C LEU A 117 8.12 -1.10 -0.19
N ALA A 118 6.96 -1.06 -0.82
CA ALA A 118 6.02 0.05 -0.66
C ALA A 118 4.59 -0.42 -0.89
N ASP A 119 3.61 0.34 -0.40
CA ASP A 119 2.23 0.17 -0.83
C ASP A 119 1.43 1.46 -0.90
N ILE A 120 0.30 1.34 -1.57
CA ILE A 120 -0.77 2.34 -1.56
C ILE A 120 -2.06 1.60 -1.22
N CYS A 121 -2.78 2.11 -0.23
CA CYS A 121 -4.07 1.59 0.19
C CYS A 121 -5.16 2.65 -0.01
N TRP A 122 -6.26 2.25 -0.64
CA TRP A 122 -7.50 3.02 -0.71
C TRP A 122 -8.63 2.21 -0.08
N ARG A 123 -9.28 2.80 0.93
CA ARG A 123 -10.47 2.23 1.59
C ARG A 123 -11.75 2.82 1.00
N GLY A 124 -12.87 2.16 1.23
CA GLY A 124 -14.17 2.61 0.75
C GLY A 124 -15.21 1.50 0.76
N LEU A 125 -16.14 1.55 -0.18
CA LEU A 125 -17.23 0.59 -0.33
C LEU A 125 -17.29 0.05 -1.76
N TRP A 126 -17.30 -1.27 -1.90
CA TRP A 126 -17.68 -1.88 -3.16
C TRP A 126 -19.19 -1.74 -3.39
N PRO A 127 -19.66 -1.64 -4.65
CA PRO A 127 -21.09 -1.70 -4.95
C PRO A 127 -21.73 -2.95 -4.32
N ALA A 128 -22.81 -2.74 -3.56
CA ALA A 128 -23.56 -3.83 -2.95
C ALA A 128 -24.45 -4.52 -4.00
N ARG A 129 -24.44 -5.85 -3.99
CA ARG A 129 -25.32 -6.74 -4.76
C ARG A 129 -25.86 -7.83 -3.83
N PRO A 130 -26.83 -7.51 -2.95
CA PRO A 130 -27.36 -8.44 -1.96
C PRO A 130 -27.90 -9.74 -2.56
N GLU A 131 -28.45 -9.68 -3.77
CA GLU A 131 -28.94 -10.82 -4.55
C GLU A 131 -27.83 -11.84 -4.89
N LEU A 132 -26.57 -11.41 -4.91
CA LEU A 132 -25.37 -12.24 -5.08
C LEU A 132 -24.63 -12.49 -3.75
N GLY A 133 -25.23 -12.11 -2.62
CA GLY A 133 -24.59 -12.18 -1.30
C GLY A 133 -23.37 -11.27 -1.17
N GLN A 134 -23.31 -10.19 -1.96
CA GLN A 134 -22.21 -9.23 -1.99
C GLN A 134 -22.61 -7.96 -1.22
N TYR A 135 -22.15 -7.83 0.01
CA TYR A 135 -22.41 -6.67 0.87
C TYR A 135 -21.21 -5.74 0.92
N ALA A 136 -21.44 -4.43 1.03
CA ALA A 136 -20.38 -3.46 1.25
C ALA A 136 -19.91 -3.52 2.71
N SER A 137 -18.62 -3.31 2.97
CA SER A 137 -18.06 -3.24 4.31
C SER A 137 -17.04 -2.12 4.42
N ALA A 138 -17.37 -1.06 5.16
CA ALA A 138 -16.47 0.09 5.36
C ALA A 138 -15.14 -0.29 6.00
N ASN A 139 -15.10 -1.39 6.78
CA ASN A 139 -13.88 -1.82 7.46
C ASN A 139 -13.03 -2.79 6.65
N ASP A 140 -13.61 -3.43 5.63
CA ASP A 140 -12.95 -4.53 4.91
C ASP A 140 -12.77 -4.26 3.41
N ASP A 141 -13.54 -3.35 2.82
CA ASP A 141 -13.51 -3.09 1.37
C ASP A 141 -12.43 -2.07 1.03
N GLY A 142 -11.67 -2.36 -0.03
CA GLY A 142 -10.61 -1.48 -0.48
C GLY A 142 -9.75 -2.09 -1.57
N VAL A 143 -8.80 -1.30 -2.03
CA VAL A 143 -7.78 -1.70 -2.99
C VAL A 143 -6.42 -1.43 -2.37
N GLN A 144 -5.50 -2.37 -2.54
CA GLN A 144 -4.10 -2.19 -2.19
C GLN A 144 -3.23 -2.53 -3.38
N VAL A 145 -2.18 -1.77 -3.61
CA VAL A 145 -1.08 -2.18 -4.48
C VAL A 145 0.18 -2.26 -3.65
N VAL A 146 0.81 -3.42 -3.62
CA VAL A 146 2.11 -3.64 -2.97
C VAL A 146 3.17 -3.67 -4.04
N PHE A 147 4.17 -2.80 -3.93
CA PHE A 147 5.33 -2.76 -4.79
C PHE A 147 6.46 -3.58 -4.18
N HIS A 148 7.16 -4.33 -5.04
CA HIS A 148 8.21 -5.26 -4.64
C HIS A 148 7.74 -6.36 -3.68
N GLY A 149 6.46 -6.74 -3.75
CA GLY A 149 5.87 -7.74 -2.89
C GLY A 149 4.78 -8.57 -3.58
N GLU A 150 4.67 -9.83 -3.17
CA GLU A 150 3.63 -10.76 -3.61
C GLU A 150 2.52 -10.98 -2.57
N ARG A 151 2.67 -10.38 -1.40
CA ARG A 151 1.77 -10.54 -0.26
C ARG A 151 1.16 -9.21 0.13
N ALA A 152 -0.05 -9.26 0.68
CA ALA A 152 -0.77 -8.09 1.17
C ALA A 152 -0.12 -7.49 2.42
N GLN A 153 0.61 -8.30 3.20
CA GLN A 153 1.48 -7.78 4.24
C GLN A 153 2.80 -7.32 3.62
N ILE A 154 3.27 -6.14 4.04
CA ILE A 154 4.56 -5.57 3.63
C ILE A 154 5.70 -6.41 4.21
N ARG A 155 6.12 -7.43 3.46
CA ARG A 155 7.24 -8.31 3.80
C ARG A 155 7.67 -9.12 2.59
N GLY A 156 8.92 -9.58 2.61
CA GLY A 156 9.43 -10.53 1.63
C GLY A 156 9.54 -9.89 0.25
N TRP A 157 10.58 -9.09 0.08
CA TRP A 157 10.87 -8.39 -1.16
C TRP A 157 10.92 -9.34 -2.37
N THR A 158 10.33 -8.91 -3.49
CA THR A 158 10.42 -9.56 -4.81
C THR A 158 10.50 -8.52 -5.92
N GLU A 159 10.77 -8.95 -7.16
CA GLU A 159 10.70 -8.08 -8.34
C GLU A 159 9.26 -7.72 -8.76
N HIS A 160 8.25 -8.32 -8.13
CA HIS A 160 6.86 -8.20 -8.53
C HIS A 160 6.13 -7.11 -7.73
N HIS A 161 5.16 -6.49 -8.39
CA HIS A 161 4.16 -5.62 -7.79
C HIS A 161 2.80 -6.32 -7.91
N THR A 162 2.06 -6.39 -6.80
CA THR A 162 0.81 -7.14 -6.72
C THR A 162 -0.33 -6.24 -6.31
N VAL A 163 -1.44 -6.32 -7.05
CA VAL A 163 -2.67 -5.60 -6.77
C VAL A 163 -3.62 -6.54 -6.04
N PHE A 164 -4.24 -6.03 -4.97
CA PHE A 164 -5.16 -6.75 -4.11
C PHE A 164 -6.52 -6.06 -4.08
N VAL A 165 -7.58 -6.88 -4.10
CA VAL A 165 -8.94 -6.47 -3.74
C VAL A 165 -9.18 -6.93 -2.31
N HIS A 166 -9.54 -6.00 -1.44
CA HIS A 166 -9.94 -6.29 -0.08
C HIS A 166 -11.47 -6.40 0.02
N GLY A 167 -11.93 -7.32 0.87
CA GLY A 167 -13.35 -7.45 1.21
C GLY A 167 -13.57 -8.32 2.45
N CYS A 168 -14.80 -8.30 2.97
CA CYS A 168 -15.11 -9.02 4.21
C CYS A 168 -15.05 -10.55 4.03
N ALA A 169 -14.24 -11.22 4.85
CA ALA A 169 -14.09 -12.69 4.86
C ALA A 169 -15.41 -13.45 5.08
N ARG A 170 -16.37 -12.80 5.76
CA ARG A 170 -17.65 -13.40 6.17
C ARG A 170 -18.74 -13.25 5.11
N THR A 171 -18.46 -12.49 4.04
CA THR A 171 -19.41 -12.25 2.95
C THR A 171 -19.34 -13.43 1.97
N PRO A 172 -20.43 -14.21 1.79
CA PRO A 172 -20.42 -15.37 0.89
C PRO A 172 -20.00 -15.04 -0.55
N GLY A 173 -20.38 -13.86 -1.04
CA GLY A 173 -20.03 -13.38 -2.39
C GLY A 173 -18.65 -12.74 -2.53
N ALA A 174 -17.79 -12.76 -1.51
CA ALA A 174 -16.50 -12.05 -1.53
C ALA A 174 -15.56 -12.54 -2.64
N LEU A 175 -15.41 -13.88 -2.79
CA LEU A 175 -14.56 -14.44 -3.85
C LEU A 175 -15.12 -14.12 -5.24
N THR A 176 -16.43 -14.28 -5.45
CA THR A 176 -17.08 -13.95 -6.73
C THR A 176 -16.86 -12.49 -7.09
N ARG A 177 -17.05 -11.57 -6.13
CA ARG A 177 -16.77 -10.14 -6.34
C ARG A 177 -15.31 -9.91 -6.72
N ALA A 178 -14.36 -10.53 -6.03
CA ALA A 178 -12.94 -10.40 -6.33
C ALA A 178 -12.61 -10.91 -7.75
N GLN A 179 -13.22 -12.00 -8.20
CA GLN A 179 -13.06 -12.53 -9.56
C GLN A 179 -13.62 -11.57 -10.62
N GLU A 180 -14.79 -10.98 -10.40
CA GLU A 180 -15.40 -10.00 -11.31
C GLU A 180 -14.55 -8.72 -11.41
N LEU A 181 -14.06 -8.22 -10.27
CA LEU A 181 -13.17 -7.06 -10.21
C LEU A 181 -11.82 -7.36 -10.87
N ALA A 182 -11.24 -8.54 -10.66
CA ALA A 182 -10.03 -8.96 -11.34
C ALA A 182 -10.23 -8.98 -12.87
N ALA A 183 -11.31 -9.59 -13.34
CA ALA A 183 -11.64 -9.64 -14.76
C ALA A 183 -11.83 -8.23 -15.36
N SER A 184 -12.41 -7.28 -14.62
CA SER A 184 -12.64 -5.91 -15.10
C SER A 184 -11.33 -5.14 -15.38
N ILE A 185 -10.21 -5.55 -14.76
CA ILE A 185 -8.88 -5.02 -15.04
C ILE A 185 -8.03 -5.93 -15.93
N GLY A 186 -8.59 -7.00 -16.50
CA GLY A 186 -7.86 -7.97 -17.32
C GLY A 186 -6.94 -8.89 -16.51
N GLY A 187 -7.22 -9.07 -15.23
CA GLY A 187 -6.55 -10.00 -14.32
C GLY A 187 -7.43 -11.18 -13.94
N GLN A 188 -6.98 -11.93 -12.93
CA GLN A 188 -7.69 -13.04 -12.32
C GLN A 188 -7.22 -13.18 -10.86
N VAL A 189 -8.00 -13.84 -10.01
CA VAL A 189 -7.56 -14.11 -8.63
C VAL A 189 -6.36 -15.08 -8.64
N LEU A 190 -5.26 -14.68 -8.03
CA LEU A 190 -3.97 -15.36 -8.05
C LEU A 190 -3.75 -16.17 -6.75
N GLY A 191 -4.34 -17.36 -6.68
CA GLY A 191 -4.20 -18.24 -5.52
C GLY A 191 -5.13 -17.89 -4.36
N GLU A 192 -4.76 -18.30 -3.15
CA GLU A 192 -5.61 -18.23 -1.97
C GLU A 192 -5.73 -16.81 -1.38
N PRO A 193 -6.87 -16.47 -0.74
CA PRO A 193 -7.04 -15.20 -0.06
C PRO A 193 -6.07 -15.05 1.12
N GLN A 194 -5.46 -13.87 1.20
CA GLN A 194 -4.52 -13.51 2.26
C GLN A 194 -5.23 -12.74 3.37
N LEU A 195 -4.58 -12.59 4.53
CA LEU A 195 -5.03 -11.67 5.57
C LEU A 195 -4.83 -10.22 5.08
N GLY A 196 -5.85 -9.39 5.17
CA GLY A 196 -5.74 -7.95 4.89
C GLY A 196 -5.55 -7.12 6.16
N TRP A 197 -6.21 -5.96 6.22
CA TRP A 197 -6.21 -5.04 7.36
C TRP A 197 -7.09 -5.50 8.52
#